data_AF-A0A8H5QSC0-F1
#
_entry.id   AF-A0A8H5QSC0-F1
#
_cell.length_a   1.000
_cell.length_b   1.000
_cell.length_c   1.000
_cell.angle_alpha   90.00
_cell.angle_beta   90.00
_cell.angle_gamma   90.00
#
_symmetry.space_group_name_H-M   'P 1'
#
loop_
_entity.id
_entity.type
_entity.pdbx_description
1 polymer ?
#
loop_
_entity_poly.entity_id
_entity_poly.type
_entity_poly.pdbx_seq_one_letter_code
_entity_poly.pdbx_strand_id
1 'polypeptide(L)'
;MAPIKVGINGFGRIGRIVFRNAVEHPDIEVVAVNDPFIEPHYARAVLTRAMLHVPPSYPSLPHAPYNITFSFEPQANVNSPTQVYMLKYDSSHGIFKGEVGNDGNDLVVNGKTVKFYSERDPANIKWSETGADYVVESTGVFTTIDKAKAHLAGGAKKVIISAPSADAPMYVVGVNENKYDGSADIISNASCTTNCLAPLAKV
;
A
#
# COMPACT_ATOMS: atom_id res chain seq x y z
N MET A 1 21.61 3.19 12.61
CA MET A 1 20.34 3.41 13.34
C MET A 1 19.42 2.25 12.98
N ALA A 2 18.54 1.80 13.88
CA ALA A 2 17.53 0.80 13.52
C ALA A 2 16.55 1.41 12.48
N PRO A 3 16.00 0.61 11.55
CA PRO A 3 15.05 1.13 10.57
C PRO A 3 13.79 1.65 11.25
N ILE A 4 13.23 2.72 10.70
CA ILE A 4 11.95 3.27 11.15
C ILE A 4 10.84 2.35 10.66
N LYS A 5 10.02 1.87 11.59
CA LYS A 5 8.91 0.98 11.31
C LYS A 5 7.66 1.76 10.91
N VAL A 6 7.14 1.44 9.73
CA VAL A 6 6.04 2.16 9.09
C VAL A 6 4.85 1.23 8.84
N GLY A 7 3.66 1.72 9.14
CA GLY A 7 2.38 1.18 8.70
C GLY A 7 1.82 1.97 7.52
N ILE A 8 1.07 1.32 6.62
CA ILE A 8 0.39 1.98 5.51
C ILE A 8 -1.11 1.74 5.63
N ASN A 9 -1.90 2.81 5.72
CA ASN A 9 -3.36 2.73 5.60
C ASN A 9 -3.80 3.13 4.18
N GLY A 10 -4.51 2.23 3.51
CA GLY A 10 -4.90 2.34 2.10
C GLY A 10 -3.80 1.83 1.17
N PHE A 11 -3.97 0.63 0.61
CA PHE A 11 -2.99 0.02 -0.30
C PHE A 11 -3.31 0.28 -1.77
N GLY A 12 -3.75 1.52 -2.03
CA GLY A 12 -4.03 2.05 -3.36
C GLY A 12 -2.77 2.44 -4.12
N ARG A 13 -2.91 3.35 -5.08
CA ARG A 13 -1.78 3.83 -5.91
C ARG A 13 -0.63 4.37 -5.07
N ILE A 14 -0.93 5.30 -4.15
CA ILE A 14 0.10 5.93 -3.30
C ILE A 14 0.70 4.92 -2.33
N GLY A 15 -0.13 4.18 -1.58
CA GLY A 15 0.34 3.17 -0.62
C GLY A 15 1.29 2.13 -1.24
N ARG A 16 0.97 1.61 -2.44
CA ARG A 16 1.86 0.66 -3.13
C ARG A 16 3.16 1.29 -3.62
N ILE A 17 3.13 2.52 -4.11
CA ILE A 17 4.34 3.23 -4.52
C ILE A 17 5.22 3.53 -3.30
N VAL A 18 4.63 3.99 -2.20
CA VAL A 18 5.35 4.20 -0.92
C VAL A 18 6.00 2.89 -0.47
N PHE A 19 5.25 1.78 -0.51
CA PHE A 19 5.79 0.46 -0.18
C PHE A 19 6.99 0.08 -1.06
N ARG A 20 6.84 0.23 -2.40
CA ARG A 20 7.91 -0.10 -3.35
C ARG A 20 9.16 0.74 -3.11
N ASN A 21 9.02 2.03 -2.86
CA ASN A 21 10.14 2.91 -2.53
C ASN A 21 10.78 2.50 -1.20
N ALA A 22 9.99 2.23 -0.16
CA ALA A 22 10.51 1.82 1.15
C ALA A 22 11.39 0.57 1.08
N VAL A 23 11.11 -0.36 0.17
CA VAL A 23 11.98 -1.55 -0.04
C VAL A 23 13.38 -1.19 -0.53
N GLU A 24 13.54 -0.07 -1.24
CA GLU A 24 14.83 0.44 -1.73
C GLU A 24 15.56 1.30 -0.68
N HIS A 25 14.92 1.61 0.44
CA HIS A 25 15.42 2.49 1.50
C HIS A 25 15.62 1.73 2.82
N PRO A 26 16.84 1.27 3.15
CA PRO A 26 17.08 0.39 4.29
C PRO A 26 16.85 1.04 5.67
N ASP A 27 16.70 2.37 5.70
CA ASP A 27 16.33 3.15 6.87
C ASP A 27 14.82 3.11 7.18
N ILE A 28 13.99 2.58 6.28
CA ILE A 28 12.55 2.42 6.44
C ILE A 28 12.18 0.93 6.32
N GLU A 29 11.32 0.47 7.21
CA GLU A 29 10.76 -0.88 7.15
C GLU A 29 9.24 -0.81 7.22
N VAL A 30 8.55 -1.23 6.16
CA VAL A 30 7.09 -1.38 6.21
C VAL A 30 6.77 -2.70 6.90
N VAL A 31 6.10 -2.61 8.04
CA VAL A 31 5.77 -3.77 8.89
C VAL A 31 4.29 -4.14 8.85
N ALA A 32 3.44 -3.22 8.41
CA ALA A 32 1.99 -3.42 8.35
C ALA A 32 1.34 -2.65 7.19
N VAL A 33 0.29 -3.23 6.62
CA VAL A 33 -0.58 -2.61 5.62
C VAL A 33 -2.03 -2.86 6.01
N ASN A 34 -2.91 -1.87 5.81
CA ASN A 34 -4.35 -2.02 5.95
C ASN A 34 -5.07 -1.62 4.65
N ASP A 35 -5.97 -2.47 4.17
CA ASP A 35 -6.94 -2.10 3.12
C ASP A 35 -8.23 -2.94 3.24
N PRO A 36 -9.38 -2.35 3.59
CA PRO A 36 -10.63 -3.09 3.81
C PRO A 36 -11.46 -3.31 2.55
N PHE A 37 -11.05 -2.78 1.40
CA PHE A 37 -11.86 -2.79 0.17
C PHE A 37 -11.40 -3.82 -0.86
N ILE A 38 -10.27 -4.48 -0.60
CA ILE A 38 -9.72 -5.48 -1.49
C ILE A 38 -10.14 -6.87 -0.98
N GLU A 39 -11.35 -7.28 -1.36
CA GLU A 39 -11.74 -8.66 -1.19
C GLU A 39 -10.93 -9.56 -2.17
N PRO A 40 -10.31 -10.65 -1.70
CA PRO A 40 -9.57 -11.58 -2.54
C PRO A 40 -10.39 -12.22 -3.67
N HIS A 41 -11.72 -12.26 -3.54
CA HIS A 41 -12.58 -13.00 -4.47
C HIS A 41 -12.75 -12.31 -5.84
N TYR A 42 -12.84 -10.98 -5.90
CA TYR A 42 -13.13 -10.26 -7.14
C TYR A 42 -11.94 -10.28 -8.11
N ALA A 43 -10.74 -9.98 -7.61
CA ALA A 43 -9.55 -10.00 -8.45
C ALA A 43 -9.07 -11.42 -8.75
N ARG A 44 -9.32 -12.43 -7.89
CA ARG A 44 -9.13 -13.82 -8.31
C ARG A 44 -9.94 -14.15 -9.55
N ALA A 45 -11.21 -13.74 -9.65
CA ALA A 45 -12.03 -14.01 -10.83
C ALA A 45 -11.52 -13.27 -12.08
N VAL A 46 -11.13 -11.99 -11.94
CA VAL A 46 -10.60 -11.18 -13.06
C VAL A 46 -9.22 -11.66 -13.50
N LEU A 47 -8.32 -11.98 -12.58
CA LEU A 47 -6.95 -12.43 -12.86
C LEU A 47 -6.93 -13.86 -13.40
N THR A 48 -7.74 -14.75 -12.83
CA THR A 48 -7.96 -16.10 -13.39
C THR A 48 -8.47 -15.99 -14.83
N ARG A 49 -9.38 -15.03 -15.11
CA ARG A 49 -9.93 -14.82 -16.46
C ARG A 49 -8.95 -14.14 -17.43
N ALA A 50 -8.10 -13.23 -16.96
CA ALA A 50 -7.08 -12.55 -17.75
C ALA A 50 -5.86 -13.44 -18.05
N MET A 51 -5.49 -14.34 -17.13
CA MET A 51 -4.33 -15.22 -17.26
C MET A 51 -4.65 -16.54 -17.97
N LEU A 52 -5.90 -17.03 -17.90
CA LEU A 52 -6.25 -18.31 -18.52
C LEU A 52 -6.51 -18.26 -20.03
N HIS A 53 -6.66 -17.10 -20.68
CA HIS A 53 -7.08 -17.03 -22.10
C HIS A 53 -8.21 -18.04 -22.44
N VAL A 54 -9.11 -18.35 -21.50
CA VAL A 54 -10.23 -19.25 -21.77
C VAL A 54 -11.35 -18.35 -22.29
N PRO A 55 -11.57 -18.28 -23.63
CA PRO A 55 -12.76 -17.64 -24.13
C PRO A 55 -13.99 -18.35 -23.56
N PRO A 56 -15.14 -17.67 -23.44
CA PRO A 56 -16.38 -18.36 -23.12
C PRO A 56 -16.57 -19.47 -24.16
N SER A 57 -16.62 -20.72 -23.71
CA SER A 57 -17.03 -21.82 -24.59
C SER A 57 -18.49 -21.61 -24.98
N TYR A 58 -18.72 -20.96 -26.12
CA TYR A 58 -19.77 -21.35 -27.06
C TYR A 58 -19.18 -22.42 -28.01
N PRO A 59 -19.99 -23.31 -28.58
CA PRO A 59 -19.52 -24.57 -29.14
C PRO A 59 -18.57 -24.37 -30.34
N SER A 60 -17.38 -24.97 -30.18
CA SER A 60 -16.36 -25.43 -31.15
C SER A 60 -16.03 -24.61 -32.40
N LEU A 61 -14.76 -24.21 -32.53
CA LEU A 61 -14.00 -24.27 -33.80
C LEU A 61 -12.51 -24.61 -33.54
N PRO A 62 -11.81 -25.23 -34.51
CA PRO A 62 -10.64 -26.07 -34.25
C PRO A 62 -9.28 -25.39 -34.52
N HIS A 63 -8.27 -25.85 -33.76
CA HIS A 63 -6.81 -25.78 -33.95
C HIS A 63 -6.09 -24.41 -33.85
N ALA A 64 -5.34 -24.23 -32.74
CA ALA A 64 -4.15 -23.37 -32.68
C ALA A 64 -2.98 -24.17 -32.04
N PRO A 65 -1.74 -24.11 -32.59
CA PRO A 65 -0.71 -25.10 -32.35
C PRO A 65 0.41 -24.62 -31.42
N TYR A 66 0.16 -24.30 -30.14
CA TYR A 66 1.26 -24.05 -29.18
C TYR A 66 0.87 -24.51 -27.77
N ASN A 67 1.46 -25.63 -27.33
CA ASN A 67 1.34 -26.14 -25.96
C ASN A 67 2.31 -25.40 -25.04
N ILE A 68 1.84 -24.40 -24.31
CA ILE A 68 2.52 -23.93 -23.10
C ILE A 68 1.68 -24.36 -21.90
N THR A 69 2.15 -25.39 -21.21
CA THR A 69 1.50 -25.88 -19.99
C THR A 69 1.95 -25.02 -18.81
N PHE A 70 1.13 -24.07 -18.39
CA PHE A 70 1.27 -23.44 -17.08
C PHE A 70 0.55 -24.31 -16.05
N SER A 71 1.30 -25.09 -15.28
CA SER A 71 0.77 -25.82 -14.13
C SER A 71 0.58 -24.84 -12.96
N PHE A 72 -0.66 -24.43 -12.72
CA PHE A 72 -1.04 -23.85 -11.44
C PHE A 72 -1.58 -24.97 -10.55
N GLU A 73 -0.87 -25.31 -9.49
CA GLU A 73 -1.47 -26.04 -8.38
C GLU A 73 -2.54 -25.15 -7.74
N PRO A 74 -3.80 -25.60 -7.65
CA PRO A 74 -4.84 -24.84 -7.00
C PRO A 74 -4.61 -24.90 -5.49
N GLN A 75 -3.85 -23.97 -4.94
CA GLN A 75 -3.89 -23.75 -3.50
C GLN A 75 -5.25 -23.15 -3.12
N ALA A 76 -6.11 -24.01 -2.60
CA ALA A 76 -7.33 -23.62 -1.91
C ALA A 76 -6.96 -22.78 -0.67
N ASN A 77 -7.68 -21.68 -0.46
CA ASN A 77 -7.62 -20.78 0.72
C ASN A 77 -6.53 -19.70 0.76
N VAL A 78 -6.31 -18.98 -0.34
CA VAL A 78 -5.45 -17.77 -0.30
C VAL A 78 -6.32 -16.50 -0.34
N ASN A 79 -6.36 -15.76 0.77
CA ASN A 79 -7.14 -14.53 0.94
C ASN A 79 -6.39 -13.24 0.56
N SER A 80 -5.20 -13.34 -0.05
CA SER A 80 -4.40 -12.18 -0.50
C SER A 80 -3.81 -12.19 -1.95
N PRO A 81 -4.20 -13.08 -2.91
CA PRO A 81 -3.64 -13.06 -4.28
C PRO A 81 -3.70 -11.70 -4.98
N THR A 82 -4.76 -10.93 -4.69
CA THR A 82 -4.97 -9.61 -5.28
C THR A 82 -3.89 -8.62 -4.90
N GLN A 83 -3.49 -8.58 -3.63
CA GLN A 83 -2.51 -7.61 -3.14
C GLN A 83 -1.10 -7.95 -3.61
N VAL A 84 -0.76 -9.24 -3.64
CA VAL A 84 0.46 -9.74 -4.26
C VAL A 84 0.52 -9.32 -5.72
N TYR A 85 -0.56 -9.53 -6.47
CA TYR A 85 -0.64 -9.13 -7.88
C TYR A 85 -0.49 -7.61 -8.07
N MET A 86 -1.26 -6.81 -7.33
CA MET A 86 -1.26 -5.35 -7.45
C MET A 86 0.06 -4.72 -7.00
N LEU A 87 0.78 -5.36 -6.07
CA LEU A 87 2.13 -4.96 -5.71
C LEU A 87 3.14 -5.42 -6.75
N LYS A 88 2.98 -6.60 -7.36
CA LYS A 88 3.91 -7.12 -8.40
C LYS A 88 3.79 -6.36 -9.71
N TYR A 89 2.59 -6.06 -10.17
CA TYR A 89 2.32 -5.50 -11.49
C TYR A 89 1.73 -4.09 -11.37
N ASP A 90 2.44 -3.08 -11.87
CA ASP A 90 1.95 -1.72 -11.98
C ASP A 90 2.05 -1.24 -13.43
N SER A 91 0.96 -0.69 -13.96
CA SER A 91 0.89 -0.28 -15.36
C SER A 91 1.77 0.91 -15.70
N SER A 92 2.07 1.78 -14.73
CA SER A 92 2.88 2.99 -14.94
C SER A 92 4.33 2.78 -14.54
N HIS A 93 4.57 2.02 -13.47
CA HIS A 93 5.89 1.83 -12.87
C HIS A 93 6.49 0.44 -13.16
N GLY A 94 5.80 -0.38 -13.95
CA GLY A 94 6.26 -1.70 -14.34
C GLY A 94 6.23 -2.75 -13.22
N ILE A 95 6.95 -3.84 -13.48
CA ILE A 95 7.01 -5.00 -12.59
C ILE A 95 7.90 -4.69 -11.39
N PHE A 96 7.42 -4.98 -10.20
CA PHE A 96 8.21 -4.91 -8.98
C PHE A 96 9.40 -5.86 -9.05
N LYS A 97 10.59 -5.31 -8.81
CA LYS A 97 11.87 -6.02 -8.99
C LYS A 97 12.14 -7.05 -7.89
N GLY A 98 11.48 -6.94 -6.74
CA GLY A 98 11.58 -7.89 -5.65
C GLY A 98 10.68 -9.11 -5.79
N GLU A 99 10.83 -10.03 -4.85
CA GLU A 99 9.94 -11.16 -4.66
C GLU A 99 8.75 -10.71 -3.81
N VAL A 100 7.55 -11.09 -4.24
CA VAL A 100 6.31 -10.82 -3.53
C VAL A 100 5.47 -12.09 -3.54
N GLY A 101 5.00 -12.46 -2.37
CA GLY A 101 4.09 -13.55 -2.13
C GLY A 101 3.27 -13.22 -0.89
N ASN A 102 2.72 -14.26 -0.28
CA ASN A 102 1.92 -14.13 0.92
C ASN A 102 2.05 -15.38 1.79
N ASP A 103 1.78 -15.22 3.07
CA ASP A 103 1.63 -16.30 4.03
C ASP A 103 0.31 -16.07 4.78
N GLY A 104 -0.67 -16.95 4.54
CA GLY A 104 -2.06 -16.71 4.93
C GLY A 104 -2.58 -15.37 4.38
N ASN A 105 -2.98 -14.48 5.28
CA ASN A 105 -3.45 -13.14 4.94
C ASN A 105 -2.31 -12.12 4.77
N ASP A 106 -1.15 -12.39 5.36
CA ASP A 106 -0.05 -11.43 5.43
C ASP A 106 0.76 -11.44 4.12
N LEU A 107 1.38 -10.31 3.78
CA LEU A 107 2.25 -10.21 2.61
C LEU A 107 3.65 -10.71 2.96
N VAL A 108 4.33 -11.34 2.01
CA VAL A 108 5.75 -11.70 2.14
C VAL A 108 6.51 -11.01 1.02
N VAL A 109 7.41 -10.11 1.36
CA VAL A 109 8.21 -9.35 0.38
C VAL A 109 9.69 -9.51 0.67
N ASN A 110 10.45 -10.01 -0.30
CA ASN A 110 11.88 -10.31 -0.16
C ASN A 110 12.19 -11.12 1.12
N GLY A 111 11.35 -12.12 1.42
CA GLY A 111 11.47 -12.97 2.61
C GLY A 111 11.01 -12.33 3.94
N LYS A 112 10.55 -11.08 3.94
CA LYS A 112 10.01 -10.40 5.12
C LYS A 112 8.49 -10.44 5.15
N THR A 113 7.92 -10.82 6.29
CA THR A 113 6.47 -10.78 6.50
C THR A 113 6.02 -9.36 6.84
N VAL A 114 4.97 -8.91 6.17
CA VAL A 114 4.28 -7.64 6.41
C VAL A 114 2.84 -7.97 6.78
N LYS A 115 2.44 -7.54 7.98
CA LYS A 115 1.10 -7.82 8.50
C LYS A 115 0.05 -7.15 7.63
N PHE A 116 -1.01 -7.88 7.28
CA PHE A 116 -2.12 -7.34 6.52
C PHE A 116 -3.39 -7.26 7.38
N TYR A 117 -3.95 -6.06 7.47
CA TYR A 117 -5.21 -5.76 8.14
C TYR A 117 -6.30 -5.42 7.11
N SER A 118 -7.56 -5.66 7.48
CA SER A 118 -8.73 -5.36 6.64
C SER A 118 -9.79 -4.61 7.46
N GLU A 119 -9.34 -3.59 8.19
CA GLU A 119 -10.18 -2.81 9.08
C GLU A 119 -10.65 -1.52 8.40
N ARG A 120 -11.94 -1.21 8.57
CA ARG A 120 -12.54 0.03 8.05
C ARG A 120 -12.33 1.22 8.98
N ASP A 121 -12.36 0.96 10.28
CA ASP A 121 -12.10 1.96 11.30
C ASP A 121 -10.61 1.94 11.65
N PRO A 122 -9.87 3.04 11.43
CA PRO A 122 -8.45 3.10 11.75
C PRO A 122 -8.12 2.85 13.22
N ALA A 123 -9.07 3.08 14.14
CA ALA A 123 -8.88 2.84 15.57
C ALA A 123 -8.76 1.34 15.91
N ASN A 124 -9.28 0.46 15.05
CA ASN A 124 -9.21 -0.99 15.24
C ASN A 124 -7.93 -1.61 14.66
N ILE A 125 -7.16 -0.84 13.88
CA ILE A 125 -5.92 -1.34 13.31
C ILE A 125 -4.84 -1.35 14.39
N LYS A 126 -4.39 -2.55 14.78
CA LYS A 126 -3.46 -2.73 15.89
C LYS A 126 -2.00 -2.52 15.50
N TRP A 127 -1.64 -1.29 15.15
CA TRP A 127 -0.28 -0.90 14.76
C TRP A 127 0.79 -1.34 15.77
N SER A 128 0.46 -1.24 17.06
CA SER A 128 1.33 -1.67 18.17
C SER A 128 1.79 -3.13 18.10
N GLU A 129 0.99 -4.05 17.55
CA GLU A 129 1.36 -5.47 17.42
C GLU A 129 2.57 -5.67 16.49
N THR A 130 2.77 -4.75 15.53
CA THR A 130 3.87 -4.80 14.54
C THR A 130 4.99 -3.82 14.85
N GLY A 131 4.77 -2.91 15.80
CA GLY A 131 5.68 -1.81 16.11
C GLY A 131 5.67 -0.70 15.05
N ALA A 132 4.59 -0.56 14.27
CA ALA A 132 4.42 0.54 13.32
C ALA A 132 4.22 1.87 14.05
N ASP A 133 5.32 2.56 14.36
CA ASP A 133 5.29 3.85 15.05
C ASP A 133 4.83 5.00 14.15
N TYR A 134 5.09 4.90 12.84
CA TYR A 134 4.70 5.91 11.85
C TYR A 134 3.69 5.31 10.89
N VAL A 135 2.61 6.04 10.59
CA VAL A 135 1.59 5.61 9.64
C VAL A 135 1.51 6.56 8.46
N VAL A 136 1.54 6.00 7.25
CA VAL A 136 1.18 6.71 6.02
C VAL A 136 -0.31 6.54 5.80
N GLU A 137 -1.07 7.62 5.96
CA GLU A 137 -2.50 7.67 5.70
C GLU A 137 -2.73 8.04 4.23
N SER A 138 -3.05 7.02 3.42
CA SER A 138 -3.18 7.13 1.96
C SER A 138 -4.50 6.58 1.42
N THR A 139 -5.53 6.46 2.28
CA THR A 139 -6.89 6.13 1.86
C THR A 139 -7.56 7.29 1.14
N GLY A 140 -7.18 8.53 1.48
CA GLY A 140 -7.84 9.75 1.02
C GLY A 140 -9.12 10.11 1.78
N VAL A 141 -9.47 9.36 2.83
CA VAL A 141 -10.71 9.57 3.62
C VAL A 141 -10.42 10.26 4.97
N PHE A 142 -9.31 9.91 5.62
CA PHE A 142 -8.94 10.40 6.94
C PHE A 142 -7.95 11.58 6.86
N THR A 143 -8.36 12.65 6.18
CA THR A 143 -7.47 13.78 5.83
C THR A 143 -7.48 14.94 6.82
N THR A 144 -8.15 14.82 7.97
CA THR A 144 -8.14 15.82 9.04
C THR A 144 -7.46 15.28 10.29
N ILE A 145 -7.00 16.16 11.19
CA ILE A 145 -6.38 15.77 12.48
C ILE A 145 -7.32 14.82 13.24
N ASP A 146 -8.58 15.22 13.42
CA ASP A 146 -9.56 14.44 14.20
C ASP A 146 -9.77 13.03 13.64
N LYS A 147 -9.80 12.89 12.31
CA LYS A 147 -9.99 11.60 11.64
C LYS A 147 -8.73 10.75 11.69
N ALA A 148 -7.58 11.32 11.37
CA ALA A 148 -6.30 10.63 11.36
C ALA A 148 -5.86 10.21 12.79
N LYS A 149 -6.32 10.92 13.82
CA LYS A 149 -6.07 10.59 15.23
C LYS A 149 -6.53 9.19 15.62
N ALA A 150 -7.49 8.60 14.90
CA ALA A 150 -7.90 7.22 15.10
C ALA A 150 -6.72 6.24 15.01
N HIS A 151 -5.70 6.50 14.18
CA HIS A 151 -4.50 5.66 14.12
C HIS A 151 -3.70 5.64 15.43
N LEU A 152 -3.72 6.73 16.20
CA LEU A 152 -3.00 6.80 17.47
C LEU A 152 -3.60 5.84 18.51
N ALA A 153 -4.93 5.59 18.45
CA ALA A 153 -5.58 4.60 19.29
C ALA A 153 -5.10 3.17 19.01
N GLY A 154 -4.71 2.89 17.76
CA GLY A 154 -4.10 1.61 17.34
C GLY A 154 -2.64 1.43 17.78
N GLY A 155 -2.03 2.47 18.36
CA GLY A 155 -0.65 2.47 18.85
C GLY A 155 0.38 3.10 17.92
N ALA A 156 -0.05 3.74 16.83
CA ALA A 156 0.85 4.61 16.06
C ALA A 156 1.24 5.83 16.89
N LYS A 157 2.45 6.35 16.69
CA LYS A 157 2.94 7.57 17.34
C LYS A 157 2.77 8.79 16.45
N LYS A 158 2.96 8.62 15.14
CA LYS A 158 2.91 9.70 14.16
C LYS A 158 2.11 9.28 12.93
N VAL A 159 1.39 10.22 12.33
CA VAL A 159 0.61 9.99 11.09
C VAL A 159 0.98 11.04 10.04
N ILE A 160 1.25 10.57 8.82
CA ILE A 160 1.54 11.40 7.66
C ILE A 160 0.40 11.20 6.65
N ILE A 161 -0.40 12.24 6.46
CA ILE A 161 -1.50 12.26 5.50
C ILE A 161 -0.92 12.51 4.10
N SER A 162 -1.18 11.62 3.15
CA SER A 162 -0.66 11.70 1.77
C SER A 162 -1.52 12.58 0.84
N ALA A 163 -2.20 13.58 1.40
CA ALA A 163 -3.12 14.48 0.71
C ALA A 163 -3.20 15.82 1.49
N PRO A 164 -3.70 16.90 0.86
CA PRO A 164 -4.00 18.14 1.57
C PRO A 164 -4.90 17.89 2.77
N SER A 165 -4.55 18.52 3.88
CA SER A 165 -5.36 18.55 5.09
C SER A 165 -5.96 19.94 5.29
N ALA A 166 -7.16 19.99 5.85
CA ALA A 166 -7.82 21.23 6.19
C ALA A 166 -7.27 21.87 7.47
N ASP A 167 -6.67 21.05 8.35
CA ASP A 167 -6.29 21.43 9.72
C ASP A 167 -4.90 20.93 10.14
N ALA A 168 -4.35 19.87 9.53
CA ALA A 168 -3.00 19.39 9.85
C ALA A 168 -1.91 20.30 9.23
N PRO A 169 -0.82 20.58 9.96
CA PRO A 169 0.30 21.33 9.42
C PRO A 169 0.90 20.61 8.20
N MET A 170 1.12 21.37 7.13
CA MET A 170 1.59 20.86 5.85
C MET A 170 3.07 21.15 5.64
N TYR A 171 3.80 20.11 5.24
CA TYR A 171 5.22 20.19 4.94
C TYR A 171 5.48 19.70 3.51
N VAL A 172 6.35 20.41 2.82
CA VAL A 172 6.86 20.09 1.49
C VAL A 172 8.37 20.02 1.60
N VAL A 173 8.93 18.86 1.24
CA VAL A 173 10.37 18.61 1.28
C VAL A 173 11.10 19.54 0.29
N GLY A 174 12.23 20.10 0.71
CA GLY A 174 12.98 21.15 0.00
C GLY A 174 12.43 22.57 0.19
N VAL A 175 11.27 22.75 0.84
CA VAL A 175 10.60 24.04 0.97
C VAL A 175 10.55 24.51 2.42
N ASN A 176 9.84 23.77 3.28
CA ASN A 176 9.54 24.17 4.67
C ASN A 176 9.61 23.01 5.68
N GLU A 177 10.09 21.84 5.28
CA GLU A 177 10.26 20.65 6.13
C GLU A 177 11.15 20.92 7.35
N ASN A 178 12.13 21.82 7.21
CA ASN A 178 13.01 22.23 8.31
C ASN A 178 12.30 22.99 9.43
N LYS A 179 11.04 23.41 9.22
CA LYS A 179 10.21 24.04 10.24
C LYS A 179 9.46 23.02 11.10
N TYR A 180 9.51 21.73 10.76
CA TYR A 180 8.93 20.69 11.60
C TYR A 180 9.84 20.46 12.82
N ASP A 181 9.31 20.77 14.00
CA ASP A 181 10.02 20.66 15.28
C ASP A 181 9.78 19.32 16.00
N GLY A 182 8.99 18.42 15.40
CA GLY A 182 8.64 17.13 15.98
C GLY A 182 7.41 17.16 16.89
N SER A 183 6.82 18.33 17.18
CA SER A 183 5.71 18.48 18.13
C SER A 183 4.37 17.97 17.59
N ALA A 184 4.11 18.15 16.29
CA ALA A 184 2.86 17.69 15.68
C ALA A 184 2.89 16.16 15.49
N ASP A 185 1.88 15.46 16.01
CA ASP A 185 1.76 14.01 15.83
C ASP A 185 1.16 13.63 14.47
N ILE A 186 0.39 14.54 13.89
CA ILE A 186 -0.32 14.35 12.63
C ILE A 186 0.05 15.50 11.71
N ILE A 187 0.61 15.16 10.55
CA ILE A 187 1.05 16.14 9.55
C ILE A 187 0.52 15.75 8.18
N SER A 188 0.53 16.68 7.23
CA SER A 188 0.19 16.43 5.84
C SER A 188 1.39 16.67 4.93
N ASN A 189 1.60 15.77 3.97
CA ASN A 189 2.60 15.93 2.90
C ASN A 189 2.05 16.71 1.69
N ALA A 190 0.99 17.50 1.90
CA ALA A 190 0.29 18.31 0.91
C ALA A 190 -0.23 17.50 -0.30
N SER A 191 -0.43 18.15 -1.45
CA SER A 191 -0.78 17.49 -2.72
C SER A 191 0.45 17.31 -3.62
N CYS A 192 0.34 16.42 -4.62
CA CYS A 192 1.35 16.30 -5.67
C CYS A 192 1.56 17.62 -6.45
N THR A 193 0.50 18.37 -6.73
CA THR A 193 0.58 19.69 -7.39
C THR A 193 1.33 20.69 -6.50
N THR A 194 1.08 20.68 -5.19
CA THR A 194 1.78 21.54 -4.23
C THR A 194 3.27 21.18 -4.18
N ASN A 195 3.62 19.90 -4.13
CA ASN A 195 5.01 19.45 -4.14
C ASN A 195 5.75 19.83 -5.44
N CYS A 196 5.04 19.87 -6.58
CA CYS A 196 5.61 20.33 -7.85
C CYS A 196 5.81 21.86 -7.87
N LEU A 197 4.81 22.63 -7.42
CA LEU A 197 4.80 24.08 -7.56
C LEU A 197 5.60 24.82 -6.47
N ALA A 198 5.57 24.34 -5.23
CA ALA A 198 6.14 25.08 -4.10
C ALA A 198 7.66 25.31 -4.20
N PRO A 199 8.49 24.36 -4.68
CA PRO A 199 9.90 24.62 -4.92
C PRO A 199 10.12 25.72 -5.97
N LEU A 200 9.31 25.75 -7.03
CA LEU A 200 9.40 26.78 -8.07
C LEU A 200 9.02 28.17 -7.54
N ALA A 201 8.00 28.24 -6.68
CA ALA A 201 7.55 29.49 -6.07
C ALA A 201 8.48 30.02 -4.96
N LYS A 202 9.37 29.19 -4.44
CA LYS A 202 10.36 29.56 -3.41
C LYS A 202 11.59 30.27 -4.00
N VAL A 203 11.88 30.08 -5.29
CA VAL A 203 13.05 30.64 -6.01
C VAL A 203 12.96 32.16 -6.09
#